data_AF-A0A353RPE2-F1
#
_entry.id   AF-A0A353RPE2-F1
#
_cell.length_a   1.000
_cell.length_b   1.000
_cell.length_c   1.000
_cell.angle_alpha   90.00
_cell.angle_beta   90.00
_cell.angle_gamma   90.00
#
_symmetry.space_group_name_H-M   'P 1'
#
loop_
_entity.id
_entity.type
_entity.pdbx_description
1 polymer ?
#
loop_
_entity_poly.entity_id
_entity_poly.type
_entity_poly.pdbx_seq_one_letter_code
_entity_poly.pdbx_strand_id
1 'polypeptide(L)'
;PKILDTVIDEKSVEVYNESENAFNPIKITDYNEALAREKNVMINDAIKQGILRDATEQAKMAITSLLKEMGFRDINITEEFVMPQVK
;
A
#
# COMPACT_ATOMS: atom_id res chain seq x y z
N PRO A 1 -6.89 7.60 -1.53
CA PRO A 1 -5.71 6.69 -1.47
C PRO A 1 -6.11 5.22 -1.54
N LYS A 2 -5.60 4.47 -2.53
CA LYS A 2 -5.91 3.05 -2.74
C LYS A 2 -4.60 2.27 -2.80
N ILE A 3 -4.49 1.19 -2.02
CA ILE A 3 -3.37 0.26 -2.14
C ILE A 3 -3.58 -0.56 -3.42
N LEU A 4 -2.60 -0.56 -4.32
CA LEU A 4 -2.70 -1.19 -5.63
C LEU A 4 -2.24 -2.64 -5.63
N ASP A 5 -1.27 -2.98 -4.77
CA ASP A 5 -0.73 -4.33 -4.66
C ASP A 5 -0.15 -4.57 -3.26
N THR A 6 -0.11 -5.84 -2.86
CA THR A 6 0.56 -6.31 -1.65
C THR A 6 1.28 -7.63 -1.92
N VAL A 7 2.62 -7.58 -1.86
CA VAL A 7 3.48 -8.75 -2.02
C VAL A 7 3.81 -9.30 -0.64
N ILE A 8 3.49 -10.57 -0.42
CA ILE A 8 3.97 -11.34 0.73
C ILE A 8 5.14 -12.20 0.21
N ASP A 9 6.29 -12.18 0.89
CA ASP A 9 7.41 -13.05 0.53
C ASP A 9 7.09 -14.50 0.92
N GLU A 10 6.62 -15.28 -0.04
CA GLU A 10 6.26 -16.68 0.17
C GLU A 10 7.47 -17.54 0.60
N LYS A 11 8.72 -17.08 0.37
CA LYS A 11 9.94 -17.77 0.84
C LYS A 11 10.20 -17.60 2.33
N SER A 12 9.68 -16.54 2.95
CA SER A 12 9.76 -16.37 4.41
C SER A 12 8.75 -17.25 5.14
N VAL A 13 7.85 -17.89 4.40
CA VAL A 13 6.84 -18.78 4.97
C VAL A 13 7.27 -20.22 4.77
N GLU A 14 7.89 -20.78 5.80
CA GLU A 14 8.27 -22.19 5.82
C GLU A 14 7.02 -23.06 5.99
N VAL A 15 6.49 -23.56 4.87
CA VAL A 15 5.46 -24.61 4.88
C VAL A 15 6.17 -25.95 4.97
N TYR A 16 6.35 -26.44 6.19
CA TYR A 16 6.76 -27.82 6.41
C TYR A 16 5.68 -28.74 5.83
N ASN A 17 6.08 -29.71 5.01
CA ASN A 17 5.17 -30.65 4.37
C ASN A 17 4.58 -31.59 5.46
N GLU A 18 3.44 -31.22 6.03
CA GLU A 18 2.69 -32.07 6.98
C GLU A 18 1.74 -33.07 6.30
N SER A 19 1.94 -33.37 5.00
CA SER A 19 1.07 -34.29 4.27
C SER A 19 1.10 -35.73 4.82
N GLU A 20 2.10 -36.08 5.63
CA GLU A 20 2.24 -37.40 6.26
C GLU A 20 1.79 -37.44 7.74
N ASN A 21 1.11 -36.40 8.26
CA ASN A 21 0.61 -36.40 9.63
C ASN A 21 -0.79 -37.05 9.72
N ALA A 22 -0.84 -38.29 10.23
CA ALA A 22 -2.04 -39.13 10.29
C ALA A 22 -3.16 -38.61 11.23
N PHE A 23 -2.94 -37.54 11.99
CA PHE A 23 -3.85 -37.11 13.05
C PHE A 23 -4.43 -35.70 12.90
N ASN A 24 -3.84 -34.82 12.08
CA ASN A 24 -4.52 -33.59 11.63
C ASN A 24 -3.75 -32.97 10.44
N PRO A 25 -4.13 -33.25 9.19
CA PRO A 25 -3.48 -32.58 8.06
C PRO A 25 -3.88 -31.11 8.11
N ILE A 26 -2.93 -30.21 8.38
CA ILE A 26 -3.14 -28.78 8.12
C ILE A 26 -3.46 -28.68 6.63
N LYS A 27 -4.71 -28.38 6.31
CA LYS A 27 -5.13 -28.33 4.91
C LYS A 27 -4.50 -27.08 4.33
N ILE A 28 -3.88 -27.20 3.15
CA ILE A 28 -3.33 -26.07 2.37
C ILE A 28 -4.36 -24.93 2.23
N THR A 29 -5.66 -25.24 2.32
CA THR A 29 -6.75 -24.26 2.38
C THR A 29 -6.69 -23.33 3.59
N ASP A 30 -6.40 -23.84 4.78
CA ASP A 30 -6.35 -23.05 6.03
C ASP A 30 -5.18 -22.06 6.01
N TYR A 31 -4.10 -22.47 5.35
CA TYR A 31 -2.91 -21.66 5.10
C TYR A 31 -3.19 -20.51 4.11
N ASN A 32 -3.83 -20.80 2.98
CA ASN A 32 -4.22 -19.77 2.03
C ASN A 32 -5.19 -18.75 2.65
N GLU A 33 -6.11 -19.21 3.51
CA GLU A 33 -6.99 -18.32 4.27
C GLU A 33 -6.24 -17.45 5.28
N ALA A 34 -5.23 -18.00 5.97
CA ALA A 34 -4.38 -17.23 6.88
C ALA A 34 -3.62 -16.12 6.14
N LEU A 35 -3.00 -16.43 5.00
CA LEU A 35 -2.31 -15.45 4.16
C LEU A 35 -3.26 -14.36 3.65
N ALA A 36 -4.47 -14.74 3.22
CA ALA A 36 -5.47 -13.77 2.78
C ALA A 36 -5.92 -12.85 3.92
N ARG A 37 -6.05 -13.36 5.15
CA ARG A 37 -6.34 -12.54 6.34
C ARG A 37 -5.21 -11.56 6.64
N GLU A 38 -3.96 -12.02 6.66
CA GLU A 38 -2.79 -11.17 6.92
C GLU A 38 -2.66 -10.04 5.88
N LYS A 39 -2.88 -10.34 4.60
CA LYS A 39 -2.92 -9.31 3.54
C LYS A 39 -3.94 -8.22 3.84
N ASN A 40 -5.15 -8.60 4.27
CA ASN A 40 -6.20 -7.65 4.60
C ASN A 40 -5.86 -6.82 5.84
N VAL A 41 -5.27 -7.42 6.88
CA VAL A 41 -4.80 -6.71 8.08
C VAL A 41 -3.75 -5.68 7.70
N MET A 42 -2.74 -6.07 6.92
CA MET A 42 -1.67 -5.19 6.48
C MET A 42 -2.19 -4.00 5.65
N ILE A 43 -3.14 -4.23 4.72
CA ILE A 43 -3.77 -3.16 3.94
C ILE A 43 -4.51 -2.19 4.86
N ASN A 44 -5.31 -2.72 5.79
CA ASN A 44 -6.08 -1.89 6.70
C ASN A 44 -5.19 -1.08 7.64
N ASP A 45 -4.09 -1.66 8.11
CA ASP A 45 -3.13 -0.98 8.96
C ASP A 45 -2.39 0.11 8.19
N ALA A 46 -1.97 -0.14 6.94
CA ALA A 46 -1.37 0.88 6.10
C ALA A 46 -2.34 2.06 5.81
N ILE A 47 -3.63 1.76 5.61
CA ILE A 47 -4.68 2.78 5.47
C ILE A 47 -4.84 3.56 6.78
N LYS A 48 -4.94 2.88 7.93
CA LYS A 48 -5.09 3.51 9.25
C LYS A 48 -3.91 4.38 9.63
N GLN A 49 -2.69 3.92 9.35
CA GLN A 49 -1.46 4.67 9.57
C GLN A 49 -1.38 5.91 8.68
N GLY A 50 -2.20 5.99 7.62
CA GLY A 50 -2.26 7.17 6.78
C GLY A 50 -1.01 7.38 5.93
N ILE A 51 -0.22 6.33 5.69
CA ILE A 51 1.07 6.39 4.99
C ILE A 51 0.94 7.15 3.66
N LEU A 52 -0.12 6.87 2.90
CA LEU A 52 -0.36 7.53 1.61
C LEU A 52 -0.68 9.02 1.78
N ARG A 53 -1.41 9.42 2.83
CA ARG A 53 -1.69 10.83 3.11
C ARG A 53 -0.40 11.56 3.48
N ASP A 54 0.39 10.95 4.36
CA ASP A 54 1.65 11.56 4.82
C ASP A 54 2.63 11.69 3.65
N ALA A 55 2.74 10.68 2.78
CA ALA A 55 3.52 10.76 1.55
C ALA A 55 3.03 11.88 0.62
N THR A 56 1.71 12.05 0.44
CA THR A 56 1.12 13.13 -0.34
C THR A 56 1.51 14.50 0.21
N GLU A 57 1.40 14.70 1.53
CA GLU A 57 1.77 15.97 2.18
C GLU A 57 3.27 16.26 2.01
N GLN A 58 4.14 15.26 2.20
CA GLN A 58 5.58 15.42 1.98
C GLN A 58 5.89 15.78 0.53
N ALA A 59 5.26 15.11 -0.44
CA ALA A 59 5.43 15.42 -1.85
C ALA A 59 4.98 16.84 -2.18
N LYS A 60 3.81 17.26 -1.66
CA LYS A 60 3.28 18.61 -1.85
C LYS A 60 4.22 19.66 -1.30
N MET A 61 4.78 19.46 -0.11
CA MET A 61 5.77 20.35 0.47
C MET A 61 7.04 20.43 -0.37
N ALA A 62 7.60 19.29 -0.77
CA ALA A 62 8.82 19.24 -1.57
C ALA A 62 8.66 19.98 -2.91
N ILE A 63 7.56 19.71 -3.62
CA ILE A 63 7.25 20.36 -4.91
C ILE A 63 7.01 21.85 -4.71
N THR A 64 6.25 22.23 -3.68
CA THR A 64 5.98 23.67 -3.40
C THR A 64 7.26 24.42 -3.11
N SER A 65 8.16 23.87 -2.30
CA SER A 65 9.46 24.49 -1.98
C SER A 65 10.30 24.69 -3.25
N LEU A 66 10.43 23.65 -4.07
CA LEU A 66 11.15 23.72 -5.34
C LEU A 66 10.58 24.82 -6.25
N LEU A 67 9.26 24.87 -6.43
CA LEU A 67 8.62 25.87 -7.29
C LEU A 67 8.77 27.29 -6.74
N LYS A 68 8.73 27.48 -5.42
CA LYS A 68 8.99 28.79 -4.80
C LYS A 68 10.43 29.25 -5.05
N GLU A 69 11.40 28.35 -4.91
CA GLU A 69 12.82 28.63 -5.20
C GLU A 69 13.03 29.03 -6.66
N MET A 70 12.26 28.45 -7.58
CA MET A 70 12.26 28.82 -9.00
C MET A 70 11.55 30.15 -9.30
N GLY A 71 10.93 30.80 -8.30
CA GLY A 71 10.30 32.12 -8.43
C GLY A 71 8.80 32.08 -8.76
N PHE A 72 8.15 30.92 -8.73
CA PHE A 72 6.71 30.82 -8.88
C PHE A 72 6.00 31.35 -7.62
N ARG A 73 4.96 32.17 -7.81
CA ARG A 73 4.24 32.84 -6.71
C ARG A 73 2.91 32.18 -6.39
N ASP A 74 2.17 31.79 -7.42
CA ASP A 74 0.86 31.15 -7.32
C ASP A 74 0.99 29.67 -7.67
N ILE A 75 1.13 28.82 -6.65
CA ILE A 75 1.30 27.37 -6.80
C ILE A 75 0.04 26.68 -6.29
N ASN A 76 -0.63 25.91 -7.16
CA ASN A 76 -1.81 25.15 -6.81
C ASN A 76 -1.61 23.67 -7.19
N ILE A 77 -1.44 22.82 -6.18
CA ILE A 77 -1.22 21.38 -6.34
C ILE A 77 -2.53 20.67 -6.02
N THR A 78 -3.03 19.86 -6.95
CA THR A 78 -4.29 19.13 -6.84
C THR A 78 -4.03 17.62 -6.93
N GLU A 79 -4.81 16.82 -6.20
CA GLU A 79 -4.72 15.36 -6.19
C GLU A 79 -5.61 14.69 -7.25
N GLU A 80 -6.56 15.44 -7.81
CA GLU A 80 -7.43 14.97 -8.88
C GLU A 80 -6.80 15.27 -10.24
N PHE A 81 -6.82 14.27 -11.14
CA PHE A 81 -6.50 14.47 -12.55
C PHE A 81 -7.67 15.21 -13.23
N VAL A 82 -7.84 16.49 -12.92
CA VAL A 82 -8.79 17.35 -13.63
C VAL A 82 -8.02 18.02 -14.76
N MET A 83 -8.22 17.55 -16.00
CA MET A 83 -7.65 18.21 -17.17
C MET A 83 -8.10 19.67 -17.18
N PRO A 84 -7.19 20.66 -17.19
CA PRO A 84 -7.58 22.06 -17.24
C PRO A 84 -8.34 22.28 -18.55
N GLN A 85 -9.62 22.64 -18.44
CA GLN A 85 -10.42 23.04 -19.59
C GLN A 85 -9.89 24.39 -20.08
N VAL A 86 -9.13 24.37 -21.17
CA VAL A 86 -8.71 25.58 -21.88
C VAL A 86 -9.96 26.18 -22.52
N LYS A 87 -10.39 27.34 -22.04
CA LYS A 87 -11.40 28.17 -22.72
C LYS A 87 -10.71 29.13 -23.68
#